data_AF-A0A523W963-F1
#
_entry.id   AF-A0A523W963-F1
#
_cell.length_a   1.000
_cell.length_b   1.000
_cell.length_c   1.000
_cell.angle_alpha   90.00
_cell.angle_beta   90.00
_cell.angle_gamma   90.00
#
_symmetry.space_group_name_H-M   'P 1'
#
loop_
_entity.id
_entity.type
_entity.pdbx_description
1 polymer ?
#
loop_
_entity_poly.entity_id
_entity_poly.type
_entity_poly.pdbx_seq_one_letter_code
_entity_poly.pdbx_strand_id
1 'polypeptide(L)' 'MLSVFIPTTPNPTSGYLALIPEKNTTPLPIRVEKAFKLIISGGALAPQYKEELEEGRRSLEAHGKSLSARLDSRHD' A
#
# COMPACT_ATOMS: atom_id res chain seq x y z
N MET A 1 15.86 4.56 -3.66
CA MET A 1 16.00 3.50 -2.63
C MET A 1 14.98 3.81 -1.55
N LEU A 2 14.21 2.83 -1.08
CA LEU A 2 13.20 3.00 -0.03
C LEU A 2 13.67 2.36 1.28
N SER A 3 13.39 3.02 2.39
CA SER A 3 13.54 2.46 3.73
C SER A 3 12.22 1.81 4.14
N VAL A 4 12.19 0.49 4.19
CA VAL A 4 10.98 -0.31 4.44
C VAL A 4 11.10 -0.97 5.80
N PHE A 5 10.20 -0.61 6.72
CA PHE A 5 10.09 -1.30 8.00
C PHE A 5 9.19 -2.54 7.85
N ILE A 6 9.72 -3.70 8.24
CA ILE A 6 9.03 -4.99 8.20
C ILE A 6 8.70 -5.38 9.64
N PRO A 7 7.48 -5.08 10.12
CA PRO A 7 7.10 -5.35 11.50
C PRO A 7 6.85 -6.84 11.71
N THR A 8 7.02 -7.27 12.96
CA THR A 8 6.52 -8.57 13.43
C THR A 8 5.05 -8.46 13.82
N THR A 9 4.30 -9.55 13.67
CA THR A 9 2.95 -9.66 14.23
C THR A 9 2.97 -10.41 15.56
N PRO A 10 2.21 -9.99 16.60
CA PRO A 10 1.27 -8.87 16.62
C PRO A 10 1.87 -7.51 16.99
N ASN A 11 3.14 -7.44 17.40
CA ASN A 11 3.73 -6.20 17.90
C ASN A 11 4.27 -5.30 16.77
N PRO A 12 3.62 -4.17 16.44
CA PRO A 12 3.98 -3.34 15.29
C PRO A 12 5.25 -2.50 15.52
N THR A 13 5.88 -2.59 16.69
CA THR A 13 7.08 -1.82 17.04
C THR A 13 8.38 -2.59 16.84
N SER A 14 8.33 -3.93 16.84
CA SER A 14 9.49 -4.79 16.59
C SER A 14 9.52 -5.25 15.13
N GLY A 15 10.73 -5.49 14.60
CA GLY A 15 10.90 -5.90 13.21
C GLY A 15 12.28 -5.56 12.66
N TYR A 16 12.36 -5.50 11.34
CA TYR A 16 13.59 -5.22 10.60
C TYR A 16 13.42 -3.96 9.75
N LEU A 17 14.51 -3.25 9.52
CA LEU A 17 14.56 -2.17 8.53
C LEU A 17 15.35 -2.65 7.31
N ALA A 18 14.73 -2.63 6.14
CA ALA A 18 15.33 -3.05 4.88
C ALA A 18 15.44 -1.88 3.90
N LEU A 19 16.57 -1.78 3.20
CA LEU A 19 16.74 -0.85 2.09
C LEU A 19 16.43 -1.58 0.79
N ILE A 20 15.36 -1.17 0.10
CA ILE A 20 14.83 -1.87 -1.08
C ILE A 20 14.76 -0.89 -2.27
N PRO A 21 15.22 -1.27 -3.47
CA PRO A 21 14.96 -0.50 -4.68
C PRO A 21 13.45 -0.37 -4.94
N GLU A 22 12.97 0.83 -5.26
CA GLU A 22 11.54 1.11 -5.47
C GLU A 22 10.91 0.22 -6.53
N LYS A 23 11.64 -0.10 -7.60
CA LYS A 23 11.22 -1.02 -8.67
C LYS A 23 10.89 -2.45 -8.20
N ASN A 24 11.34 -2.85 -7.02
CA ASN A 24 11.08 -4.15 -6.41
C ASN A 24 9.92 -4.08 -5.40
N THR A 25 9.16 -2.98 -5.37
CA THR A 25 8.04 -2.79 -4.45
C THR A 25 6.74 -2.62 -5.22
N THR A 26 5.62 -3.00 -4.61
CA THR A 26 4.28 -2.76 -5.16
C THR A 26 3.47 -1.99 -4.12
N PRO A 27 2.96 -0.80 -4.47
CA PRO A 27 2.08 -0.04 -3.58
C PRO A 27 0.84 -0.86 -3.24
N LEU A 28 0.51 -0.92 -1.95
CA LEU A 28 -0.68 -1.63 -1.49
C LEU A 28 -1.86 -0.64 -1.37
N PRO A 29 -3.04 -0.97 -1.92
CA PRO A 29 -4.23 -0.12 -1.86
C PRO A 29 -4.92 -0.20 -0.49
N ILE A 30 -4.15 -0.09 0.60
CA ILE A 30 -4.67 -0.12 1.97
C ILE A 30 -4.27 1.14 2.70
N ARG A 31 -5.17 1.64 3.56
CA ARG A 31 -4.85 2.70 4.49
C ARG A 31 -3.88 2.23 5.57
N VAL A 32 -2.93 3.09 5.95
CA VAL A 32 -1.93 2.79 6.98
C VAL A 32 -2.58 2.34 8.28
N GLU A 33 -3.65 3.01 8.73
CA GLU A 33 -4.34 2.69 9.98
C GLU A 33 -4.92 1.26 9.98
N LYS A 34 -5.33 0.76 8.81
CA LYS A 34 -5.84 -0.61 8.64
C LYS A 34 -4.72 -1.63 8.58
N ALA A 35 -3.63 -1.32 7.89
CA ALA A 35 -2.43 -2.17 7.90
C ALA A 35 -1.91 -2.40 9.34
N PHE A 36 -1.91 -1.36 10.17
CA PHE A 36 -1.57 -1.49 11.60
C PHE A 36 -2.55 -2.40 12.35
N LYS A 37 -3.86 -2.29 12.12
CA LYS A 37 -4.85 -3.20 12.73
C LYS A 37 -4.63 -4.65 12.32
N LEU A 38 -4.26 -4.90 11.07
CA LEU A 38 -3.91 -6.23 10.57
C LEU A 38 -2.71 -6.82 11.32
N ILE A 39 -1.64 -6.04 11.44
CA ILE A 39 -0.43 -6.42 12.18
C ILE A 39 -0.78 -6.76 13.63
N ILE A 40 -1.47 -5.84 14.34
CA ILE A 40 -1.86 -6.00 15.75
C ILE A 40 -2.76 -7.22 15.95
N SER A 41 -3.68 -7.49 15.02
CA SER A 41 -4.57 -8.65 15.09
C SER A 41 -3.89 -9.99 14.77
N GLY A 42 -2.61 -10.01 14.39
CA GLY A 42 -1.95 -11.22 13.91
C GLY A 42 -2.55 -11.77 12.62
N GLY A 43 -3.18 -10.92 11.81
CA GLY A 43 -3.86 -11.32 10.56
C GLY A 43 -5.29 -11.85 10.74
N ALA A 44 -5.83 -11.94 11.96
CA ALA A 44 -7.19 -12.44 12.19
C ALA A 44 -8.28 -11.64 11.46
N LEU A 45 -8.03 -10.35 11.21
CA LEU A 45 -8.97 -9.48 10.50
C LEU A 45 -8.83 -9.52 8.96
N ALA A 46 -7.86 -10.28 8.40
CA ALA A 46 -7.58 -10.29 6.96
C ALA A 46 -8.80 -10.50 6.03
N PRO A 47 -9.77 -11.39 6.33
CA PRO A 47 -10.93 -11.59 5.47
C PRO A 47 -11.80 -10.34 5.27
N GLN A 48 -11.83 -9.45 6.27
CA GLN A 48 -12.65 -8.23 6.28
C GLN A 48 -12.09 -7.14 5.35
N TYR A 49 -10.86 -7.29 4.86
CA TYR A 49 -10.17 -6.28 4.05
C TYR A 49 -10.15 -6.59 2.55
N LYS A 50 -10.78 -7.69 2.10
CA LYS A 50 -10.82 -8.04 0.67
C LYS A 50 -11.51 -6.97 -0.18
N GLU A 51 -12.64 -6.46 0.29
CA GLU A 51 -13.41 -5.44 -0.44
C GLU A 51 -12.67 -4.11 -0.50
N GLU A 52 -12.02 -3.70 0.60
CA GLU A 52 -11.23 -2.47 0.67
C GLU A 52 -10.00 -2.49 -0.27
N LEU A 53 -9.34 -3.65 -0.42
CA LEU A 53 -8.23 -3.80 -1.37
C LEU A 53 -8.69 -3.61 -2.81
N GLU A 54 -9.89 -4.09 -3.15
CA GLU A 54 -10.48 -3.91 -4.48
C GLU A 54 -10.89 -2.44 -4.71
N GLU A 55 -11.46 -1.77 -3.72
CA GLU A 55 -11.79 -0.34 -3.80
C GLU A 55 -10.55 0.55 -3.94
N GLY A 56 -9.51 0.30 -3.15
CA GLY A 56 -8.28 1.06 -3.24
C GLY A 56 -7.55 0.80 -4.57
N ARG A 57 -7.61 -0.42 -5.11
CA ARG A 57 -7.02 -0.74 -6.43
C ARG A 57 -7.73 0.05 -7.54
N ARG A 58 -9.07 0.10 -7.53
CA ARG A 58 -9.86 0.94 -8.45
C ARG A 58 -9.51 2.42 -8.33
N SER A 59 -9.28 2.90 -7.11
CA SER A 59 -8.94 4.30 -6.84
C SER A 59 -7.55 4.67 -7.39
N LEU A 60 -6.56 3.78 -7.24
CA LEU A 60 -5.22 3.96 -7.82
C LEU A 60 -5.26 3.96 -9.35
N GLU A 61 -6.04 3.07 -9.95
CA GLU A 61 -6.22 3.02 -11.41
C GLU A 61 -6.89 4.28 -11.97
N ALA A 62 -7.93 4.79 -11.28
CA ALA A 62 -8.61 6.02 -11.67
C ALA A 62 -7.66 7.24 -11.58
N HIS A 63 -6.83 7.30 -10.53
CA HIS A 63 -5.87 8.39 -10.35
C HIS A 63 -4.73 8.33 -11.39
N GLY A 64 -4.22 7.14 -11.69
CA GLY A 64 -3.19 6.94 -12.72
C GLY A 64 -3.66 7.35 -14.12
N LYS A 65 -4.89 6.99 -14.49
CA LYS A 65 -5.52 7.42 -15.76
C LYS A 65 -5.70 8.93 -15.85
N SER A 66 -6.10 9.58 -14.75
CA SER A 66 -6.26 11.03 -14.67
C SER A 66 -4.92 11.79 -14.82
N LEU A 67 -3.84 11.25 -14.26
CA LEU A 67 -2.51 11.87 -14.36
C LEU A 67 -1.92 11.77 -15.78
N SER A 68 -2.08 10.61 -16.44
CA SER A 68 -1.67 10.42 -17.84
C SER A 68 -2.44 11.36 -18.78
N ALA A 69 -3.77 11.43 -18.66
CA ALA A 69 -4.60 12.29 -19.50
C ALA A 69 -4.24 13.80 -19.39
N ARG A 70 -3.75 14.24 -18.22
CA ARG A 70 -3.31 15.63 -17.97
C ARG A 70 -1.90 15.95 -18.46
N LEU A 71 -1.07 14.94 -18.71
CA LEU A 71 0.28 15.09 -19.27
C LEU A 71 0.21 15.11 -20.80
N ASP A 72 -0.65 14.29 -21.39
CA ASP A 72 -0.89 14.25 -22.83
C ASP A 72 -1.50 15.55 -23.36
N SER A 73 -2.30 16.26 -22.55
CA SER A 73 -2.93 17.54 -22.92
C SER A 73 -2.03 18.78 -22.78
N ARG A 74 -0.74 18.64 -22.45
CA ARG A 74 0.21 19.76 -22.29
C ARG A 74 1.26 19.83 -23.40
N HIS A 75 1.16 18.95 -24.40
CA HIS A 75 2.08 18.91 -25.55
C HIS A 75 1.46 19.38 -26.88
N ASP A 76 0.24 19.92 -26.86
CA ASP A 76 -0.38 20.69 -27.94
C ASP A 76 -0.34 22.20 -27.64
#